data_AF-A0A3C0X150-F1
#
_entry.id   AF-A0A3C0X150-F1
#
_cell.length_a   1.000
_cell.length_b   1.000
_cell.length_c   1.000
_cell.angle_alpha   90.00
_cell.angle_beta   90.00
_cell.angle_gamma   90.00
#
_symmetry.space_group_name_H-M   'P 1'
#
loop_
_entity.id
_entity.type
_entity.pdbx_description
1 polymer ?
#
loop_
_entity_poly.entity_id
_entity_poly.type
_entity_poly.pdbx_seq_one_letter_code
_entity_poly.pdbx_strand_id
1 'polypeptide(L)'
;MIDNSIRKLVCYGLEKELFTKRDEIYVTNRLLEILGLDSFSCDEDYNNVNLEETLKELLDYAVSAGLTEDGTVYRDLFDTRLMGALMPRPSEVTDRFYGLYKQSPKAATDYFYRLSCDSDYIRRYRVEKDIKWITKTEYGDLDI
;
A
#
# COMPACT_ATOMS: atom_id res chain seq x y z
N MET A 1 16.64 -10.64 -6.01
CA MET A 1 16.52 -11.30 -4.70
C MET A 1 15.33 -10.67 -3.99
N ILE A 2 14.49 -11.47 -3.33
CA ILE A 2 13.25 -11.00 -2.71
C ILE A 2 13.50 -9.90 -1.66
N ASP A 3 14.66 -9.94 -1.00
CA ASP A 3 15.14 -8.94 -0.04
C ASP A 3 15.12 -7.52 -0.61
N ASN A 4 15.48 -7.32 -1.88
CA ASN A 4 15.42 -5.99 -2.49
C ASN A 4 13.97 -5.51 -2.61
N SER A 5 13.02 -6.38 -2.95
CA SER A 5 11.59 -6.05 -3.04
C SER A 5 11.00 -5.74 -1.66
N ILE A 6 11.40 -6.48 -0.62
CA ILE A 6 11.05 -6.19 0.77
C ILE A 6 11.59 -4.80 1.16
N ARG A 7 12.87 -4.52 0.83
CA ARG A 7 13.49 -3.24 1.14
C ARG A 7 12.82 -2.07 0.42
N LYS A 8 12.51 -2.23 -0.88
CA LYS A 8 11.70 -1.27 -1.64
C LYS A 8 10.38 -0.97 -0.94
N LEU A 9 9.66 -1.99 -0.47
CA LEU A 9 8.38 -1.79 0.21
C LEU A 9 8.52 -1.05 1.55
N VAL A 10 9.57 -1.35 2.33
CA VAL A 10 9.90 -0.62 3.56
C VAL A 10 10.24 0.85 3.26
N CYS A 11 11.09 1.11 2.27
CA CYS A 11 11.42 2.47 1.85
C CYS A 11 10.19 3.23 1.37
N TYR A 12 9.30 2.58 0.61
CA TYR A 12 8.01 3.15 0.19
C TYR A 12 7.17 3.60 1.39
N GLY A 13 7.00 2.72 2.39
CA GLY A 13 6.20 3.05 3.57
C GLY A 13 6.77 4.20 4.41
N LEU A 14 8.10 4.32 4.48
CA LEU A 14 8.77 5.48 5.08
C LEU A 14 8.54 6.77 4.27
N GLU A 15 8.68 6.70 2.94
CA GLU A 15 8.49 7.85 2.04
C GLU A 15 7.06 8.39 2.11
N LYS A 16 6.06 7.51 2.23
CA LYS A 16 4.63 7.86 2.35
C LYS A 16 4.17 8.12 3.78
N GLU A 17 5.08 8.11 4.76
CA GLU A 17 4.77 8.32 6.18
C GLU A 17 3.69 7.36 6.72
N LEU A 18 3.67 6.10 6.24
CA LEU A 18 2.76 5.07 6.76
C LEU A 18 3.18 4.64 8.18
N PHE A 19 4.49 4.61 8.43
CA PHE A 19 5.09 4.36 9.73
C PHE A 19 6.34 5.23 9.91
N THR A 20 6.88 5.29 11.13
CA THR A 20 8.06 6.10 11.44
C THR A 20 9.35 5.30 11.33
N LYS A 21 10.50 5.97 11.20
CA LYS A 21 11.82 5.30 11.20
C LYS A 21 12.06 4.42 12.43
N ARG A 22 11.41 4.72 13.57
CA ARG A 22 11.49 3.89 14.78
C ARG A 22 10.84 2.53 14.62
N ASP A 23 9.85 2.43 13.74
CA ASP A 23 9.08 1.21 13.49
C ASP A 23 9.67 0.40 12.33
N GLU A 24 10.71 0.87 11.66
CA GLU A 24 11.29 0.21 10.49
C GLU A 24 11.66 -1.24 10.76
N ILE A 25 12.43 -1.51 11.82
CA ILE A 25 12.81 -2.89 12.19
C ILE A 25 11.57 -3.75 12.47
N TYR A 26 10.57 -3.18 13.15
CA TYR A 26 9.33 -3.88 13.45
C TYR A 26 8.57 -4.24 12.16
N VAL A 27 8.40 -3.28 11.24
CA VAL A 27 7.73 -3.48 9.95
C VAL A 27 8.48 -4.49 9.09
N THR A 28 9.81 -4.39 9.00
CA THR A 28 10.63 -5.36 8.27
C THR A 28 10.42 -6.77 8.83
N ASN A 29 10.49 -6.96 10.14
CA ASN A 29 10.26 -8.27 10.77
C ASN A 29 8.84 -8.80 10.51
N ARG A 30 7.83 -7.93 10.52
CA ARG A 30 6.46 -8.32 10.17
C ARG A 30 6.33 -8.77 8.72
N LEU A 31 7.01 -8.10 7.78
CA LEU A 31 7.05 -8.52 6.38
C LEU A 31 7.74 -9.88 6.22
N LEU A 32 8.86 -10.10 6.91
CA LEU A 32 9.56 -11.39 6.89
C LEU A 32 8.68 -12.53 7.42
N GLU A 33 7.95 -12.30 8.51
CA GLU A 33 6.99 -13.27 9.04
C GLU A 33 5.88 -13.59 8.04
N ILE A 34 5.34 -12.58 7.35
CA ILE A 34 4.31 -12.78 6.31
C ILE A 34 4.87 -13.58 5.13
N LEU A 35 6.13 -13.35 4.77
CA LEU A 35 6.83 -13.98 3.66
C LEU A 35 7.52 -15.31 4.03
N GLY A 36 7.42 -15.76 5.28
CA GLY A 36 8.04 -17.01 5.73
C GLY A 36 9.57 -17.01 5.63
N LEU A 37 10.22 -15.86 5.83
CA LEU A 37 11.67 -15.69 5.74
C LEU A 37 12.29 -15.53 7.14
N ASP A 38 13.37 -16.26 7.39
CA ASP A 38 14.10 -16.21 8.67
C ASP A 38 15.23 -15.17 8.67
N SER A 39 15.65 -14.71 7.49
CA SER A 39 16.77 -13.78 7.33
C SER A 39 16.49 -12.74 6.27
N PHE A 40 17.08 -11.56 6.44
CA PHE A 40 17.01 -10.44 5.53
C PHE A 40 18.38 -9.77 5.45
N SER A 41 18.85 -9.53 4.23
CA SER A 41 20.15 -8.89 3.98
C SER A 41 20.06 -7.91 2.81
N CYS A 42 19.55 -6.71 3.08
CA CYS A 42 19.57 -5.61 2.11
C CYS A 42 19.66 -4.25 2.84
N ASP A 43 20.78 -3.57 2.65
CA ASP A 43 21.05 -2.24 3.24
C ASP A 43 20.85 -1.09 2.24
N GLU A 44 20.43 -1.38 1.01
CA GLU A 44 20.20 -0.36 -0.02
C GLU A 44 18.99 0.51 0.33
N ASP A 45 19.07 1.82 0.09
CA ASP A 45 17.92 2.72 0.17
C ASP A 45 17.37 3.01 -1.22
N TYR A 46 16.05 2.83 -1.37
CA TYR A 46 15.32 3.14 -2.60
C TYR A 46 14.45 4.38 -2.41
N ASN A 47 14.25 5.15 -3.49
CA ASN A 47 13.39 6.34 -3.51
C ASN A 47 12.45 6.26 -4.72
N ASN A 48 11.28 6.90 -4.63
CA ASN A 48 10.26 6.90 -5.69
C ASN A 48 9.88 5.48 -6.12
N VAL A 49 9.71 4.60 -5.13
CA VAL A 49 9.43 3.17 -5.36
C VAL A 49 8.10 3.01 -6.10
N ASN A 50 8.10 2.24 -7.18
CA ASN A 50 6.88 1.82 -7.85
C ASN A 50 6.20 0.73 -7.02
N LEU A 51 5.08 1.08 -6.39
CA LEU A 51 4.35 0.16 -5.51
C LEU A 51 3.77 -1.05 -6.27
N GLU A 52 3.16 -0.85 -7.44
CA GLU A 52 2.54 -1.93 -8.22
C GLU A 52 3.58 -2.99 -8.62
N GLU A 53 4.73 -2.56 -9.12
CA GLU A 53 5.83 -3.47 -9.48
C GLU A 53 6.42 -4.18 -8.26
N THR A 54 6.61 -3.46 -7.16
CA THR A 54 7.18 -4.02 -5.93
C THR A 54 6.26 -5.08 -5.32
N LEU A 55 4.95 -4.78 -5.24
CA LEU A 55 3.95 -5.74 -4.76
C LEU A 55 3.85 -6.94 -5.69
N LYS A 56 3.90 -6.74 -7.01
CA LYS A 56 3.92 -7.84 -7.97
C LYS A 56 5.09 -8.80 -7.72
N GLU A 57 6.31 -8.29 -7.55
CA GLU A 57 7.50 -9.10 -7.23
C GLU A 57 7.28 -9.93 -5.94
N LEU A 58 6.72 -9.31 -4.90
CA LEU A 58 6.44 -9.98 -3.61
C LEU A 58 5.34 -11.04 -3.72
N LEU A 59 4.28 -10.77 -4.48
CA LEU A 59 3.17 -11.68 -4.70
C LEU A 59 3.58 -12.88 -5.56
N ASP A 60 4.39 -12.67 -6.59
CA ASP A 60 4.94 -13.75 -7.41
C ASP A 60 5.81 -14.68 -6.56
N TYR A 61 6.61 -14.12 -5.64
CA TYR A 61 7.33 -14.90 -4.65
C TYR A 61 6.38 -15.68 -3.74
N ALA A 62 5.37 -15.02 -3.16
CA ALA A 62 4.42 -15.66 -2.25
C ALA A 62 3.68 -16.85 -2.88
N VAL A 63 3.31 -16.74 -4.17
CA VAL A 63 2.75 -17.85 -4.94
C VAL A 63 3.78 -18.96 -5.12
N SER A 64 5.00 -18.63 -5.56
CA SER A 64 6.06 -19.62 -5.78
C SER A 64 6.49 -20.38 -4.51
N ALA A 65 6.39 -19.72 -3.35
CA ALA A 65 6.70 -20.26 -2.03
C ALA A 65 5.50 -20.99 -1.39
N GLY A 66 4.32 -21.01 -2.05
CA GLY A 66 3.12 -21.68 -1.54
C GLY A 66 2.46 -20.96 -0.36
N LEU A 67 2.73 -19.66 -0.17
CA LEU A 67 2.15 -18.84 0.90
C LEU A 67 0.76 -18.30 0.55
N THR A 68 0.43 -18.25 -0.75
CA THR A 68 -0.88 -17.87 -1.28
C THR A 68 -1.16 -18.63 -2.59
N GLU A 69 -2.43 -18.70 -2.97
CA GLU A 69 -2.83 -19.33 -4.24
C GLU A 69 -2.61 -18.39 -5.42
N ASP A 70 -2.38 -18.97 -6.61
CA ASP A 70 -2.26 -18.20 -7.85
C ASP A 70 -3.64 -17.82 -8.41
N GLY A 71 -4.23 -16.79 -7.81
CA GLY A 71 -5.51 -16.25 -8.25
C GLY A 71 -5.68 -14.80 -7.79
N THR A 72 -6.42 -14.00 -8.57
CA THR A 72 -6.59 -12.56 -8.32
C THR A 72 -7.06 -12.26 -6.90
N VAL A 73 -8.05 -13.01 -6.40
CA VAL A 73 -8.60 -12.80 -5.05
C VAL A 73 -7.54 -13.07 -3.97
N TYR A 74 -6.80 -14.18 -4.09
CA TYR A 74 -5.82 -14.58 -3.09
C TYR A 74 -4.58 -13.69 -3.11
N ARG A 75 -4.17 -13.25 -4.30
CA ARG A 75 -3.12 -12.24 -4.47
C ARG A 75 -3.55 -10.90 -3.84
N ASP A 76 -4.78 -10.45 -4.07
CA ASP A 76 -5.31 -9.20 -3.47
C ASP A 76 -5.42 -9.29 -1.93
N LEU A 77 -5.78 -10.44 -1.39
CA LEU A 77 -5.79 -10.67 0.07
C LEU A 77 -4.36 -10.67 0.65
N PHE A 78 -3.42 -11.31 -0.02
CA PHE A 78 -2.02 -11.35 0.43
C PHE A 78 -1.36 -9.97 0.34
N ASP A 79 -1.63 -9.24 -0.73
CA ASP A 79 -1.27 -7.84 -0.93
C ASP A 79 -1.77 -6.96 0.22
N THR A 80 -3.06 -7.08 0.56
CA THR A 80 -3.66 -6.38 1.70
C THR A 80 -2.96 -6.73 3.02
N ARG A 81 -2.53 -7.98 3.19
CA ARG A 81 -1.78 -8.43 4.37
C ARG A 81 -0.38 -7.81 4.43
N LEU A 82 0.32 -7.68 3.30
CA LEU A 82 1.61 -6.99 3.21
C LEU A 82 1.45 -5.52 3.56
N MET A 83 0.52 -4.81 2.91
CA MET A 83 0.25 -3.39 3.18
C MET A 83 -0.18 -3.16 4.63
N GLY A 84 -0.97 -4.07 5.20
CA GLY A 84 -1.36 -4.04 6.60
C GLY A 84 -0.18 -4.07 7.58
N ALA A 85 0.97 -4.63 7.21
CA ALA A 85 2.17 -4.60 8.05
C ALA A 85 2.83 -3.22 8.12
N LEU A 86 2.62 -2.36 7.11
CA LEU A 86 3.14 -1.00 7.04
C LEU A 86 2.19 0.00 7.72
N MET A 87 0.92 -0.35 7.87
CA MET A 87 -0.11 0.57 8.32
C MET A 87 0.03 0.92 9.80
N PRO A 88 -0.21 2.20 10.17
CA PRO A 88 -0.32 2.59 11.56
C PRO A 88 -1.58 1.96 12.15
N ARG A 89 -1.66 1.87 13.49
CA ARG A 89 -2.80 1.23 14.13
C ARG A 89 -4.09 2.02 13.84
N PRO A 90 -5.25 1.36 13.77
CA PRO A 90 -6.52 2.05 13.53
C PRO A 90 -6.79 3.21 14.52
N SER A 91 -6.37 3.07 15.78
CA SER A 91 -6.46 4.14 16.78
C SER A 91 -5.63 5.37 16.39
N GLU A 92 -4.41 5.18 15.89
CA GLU A 92 -3.53 6.29 15.48
C GLU A 92 -4.06 7.01 14.25
N VAL A 93 -4.60 6.27 13.29
CA VAL A 93 -5.30 6.84 12.12
C VAL A 93 -6.49 7.68 12.57
N THR A 94 -7.31 7.13 13.48
CA THR A 94 -8.51 7.78 14.01
C THR A 94 -8.16 9.08 14.76
N ASP A 95 -7.16 9.01 15.65
CA ASP A 95 -6.72 10.16 16.43
C ASP A 95 -6.14 11.26 15.53
N ARG A 96 -5.34 10.89 14.53
CA ARG A 96 -4.80 11.83 13.54
C ARG A 96 -5.90 12.48 12.71
N PHE A 97 -6.87 11.69 12.24
CA PHE A 97 -8.01 12.20 11.49
C PHE A 97 -8.80 13.24 12.30
N TYR A 98 -9.23 12.91 13.53
CA TYR A 98 -9.98 13.84 14.36
C TYR A 98 -9.14 15.03 14.84
N GLY A 99 -7.82 14.85 15.01
CA GLY A 99 -6.89 15.94 15.26
C GLY A 99 -6.86 16.96 14.12
N LEU A 100 -6.79 16.51 12.87
CA LEU A 100 -6.85 17.36 11.68
C LEU A 100 -8.26 17.94 11.48
N TYR A 101 -9.30 17.19 11.84
CA TYR A 101 -10.69 17.63 11.69
C TYR A 101 -10.98 18.88 12.51
N LYS A 102 -10.37 19.00 13.69
CA LYS A 102 -10.42 20.23 14.52
C LYS A 102 -9.86 21.47 13.80
N GLN A 103 -8.96 21.28 12.84
CA GLN A 103 -8.42 22.37 12.03
C GLN A 103 -9.35 22.68 10.85
N SER A 104 -9.71 21.65 10.08
CA SER A 104 -10.81 21.73 9.10
C SER A 104 -11.25 20.32 8.67
N PRO A 105 -12.52 20.13 8.29
CA PRO A 105 -12.97 18.88 7.69
C PRO A 105 -12.16 18.48 6.47
N LYS A 106 -11.78 19.46 5.63
CA LYS A 106 -10.98 19.25 4.42
C LYS A 106 -9.61 18.65 4.73
N ALA A 107 -8.89 19.19 5.73
CA ALA A 107 -7.57 18.68 6.10
C ALA A 107 -7.63 17.20 6.55
N ALA A 108 -8.67 16.83 7.29
CA ALA A 108 -8.88 15.44 7.71
C ALA A 108 -9.17 14.50 6.54
N THR A 109 -10.06 14.92 5.63
CA THR A 109 -10.40 14.12 4.44
C THR A 109 -9.25 14.02 3.45
N ASP A 110 -8.49 15.10 3.24
CA ASP A 110 -7.31 15.10 2.36
C ASP A 110 -6.25 14.12 2.90
N TYR A 111 -6.01 14.12 4.22
CA TYR A 111 -5.14 13.13 4.87
C TYR A 111 -5.65 11.70 4.67
N PHE A 112 -6.92 11.44 4.96
CA PHE A 112 -7.47 10.08 4.89
C PHE A 112 -7.53 9.55 3.46
N TYR A 113 -7.83 10.42 2.49
CA TYR A 113 -7.79 10.08 1.07
C TYR A 113 -6.37 9.75 0.61
N ARG A 114 -5.37 10.55 1.02
CA ARG A 114 -3.95 10.26 0.74
C ARG A 114 -3.53 8.93 1.34
N LEU A 115 -3.84 8.70 2.62
CA LEU A 115 -3.56 7.42 3.30
C LEU A 115 -4.21 6.25 2.56
N SER A 116 -5.45 6.39 2.10
CA SER A 116 -6.16 5.36 1.34
C SER A 116 -5.51 5.08 -0.03
N CYS A 117 -4.97 6.10 -0.67
CA CYS A 117 -4.22 5.97 -1.93
C CYS A 117 -2.83 5.34 -1.75
N ASP A 118 -2.16 5.62 -0.63
CA ASP A 118 -0.79 5.16 -0.35
C ASP A 118 -0.76 3.78 0.34
N SER A 119 -1.87 3.37 0.98
CA SER A 119 -2.07 2.02 1.52
C SER A 119 -2.55 0.99 0.48
N ASP A 120 -2.64 1.39 -0.78
CA ASP A 120 -3.26 0.64 -1.89
C ASP A 120 -4.71 0.18 -1.65
N TYR A 121 -5.42 0.81 -0.70
CA TYR A 121 -6.86 0.62 -0.54
C TYR A 121 -7.61 1.18 -1.76
N ILE A 122 -7.22 2.37 -2.20
CA ILE A 122 -7.62 2.94 -3.49
C ILE A 122 -6.53 2.59 -4.51
N ARG A 123 -6.77 1.53 -5.27
CA ARG A 123 -5.83 0.99 -6.28
C ARG A 123 -5.76 1.86 -7.52
N ARG A 124 -4.99 2.95 -7.45
CA ARG A 124 -4.89 3.98 -8.50
C ARG A 124 -4.53 3.41 -9.88
N TYR A 125 -3.62 2.44 -9.94
CA TYR A 125 -3.21 1.81 -11.19
C TYR A 125 -4.31 0.95 -11.84
N ARG A 126 -5.37 0.56 -11.10
CA ARG A 126 -6.56 -0.08 -11.68
C ARG A 126 -7.56 0.95 -12.19
N VAL A 127 -7.73 2.06 -11.45
CA VAL A 127 -8.61 3.18 -11.84
C VAL A 127 -8.09 3.90 -13.09
N GLU A 128 -6.78 4.04 -13.24
CA GLU A 128 -6.17 4.63 -14.45
C GLU A 128 -6.42 3.79 -15.71
N LYS A 129 -6.52 2.47 -15.55
CA LYS A 129 -6.80 1.54 -16.64
C LYS A 129 -8.31 1.46 -16.98
N ASP A 130 -9.15 2.17 -16.23
CA ASP A 130 -10.59 2.24 -16.44
C ASP A 130 -10.91 3.22 -17.59
N ILE A 131 -11.37 2.70 -18.72
CA ILE A 131 -11.64 3.50 -19.92
C ILE A 131 -13.03 4.13 -19.77
N LYS A 132 -13.07 5.44 -19.55
CA LYS A 132 -14.31 6.21 -19.45
C LYS A 132 -14.84 6.61 -20.82
N TRP A 133 -16.07 6.20 -21.15
CA TRP A 133 -16.77 6.68 -22.35
C TRP A 133 -17.70 7.83 -21.97
N ILE A 134 -17.15 9.05 -21.98
CA ILE A 134 -17.90 10.26 -21.65
C ILE A 134 -18.61 10.79 -22.90
N THR A 135 -19.95 10.86 -22.86
CA THR A 135 -20.76 11.48 -23.91
C THR A 135 -21.61 12.62 -23.36
N LYS A 136 -21.76 13.71 -24.14
CA LYS A 136 -22.59 14.84 -23.74
C LYS A 136 -24.06 14.51 -23.91
N THR A 137 -24.85 14.73 -22.87
CA THR A 137 -26.32 14.63 -22.91
C THR A 137 -26.96 15.94 -22.47
N GLU A 138 -28.28 16.06 -22.68
CA GLU A 138 -29.07 17.22 -22.25
C GLU A 138 -29.10 17.40 -20.71
N TYR A 139 -28.74 16.36 -19.96
CA TYR A 139 -28.75 16.34 -18.50
C TYR A 139 -27.34 16.42 -17.88
N GLY A 140 -26.31 16.65 -18.70
CA GLY A 140 -24.90 16.64 -18.30
C GLY A 140 -24.08 15.56 -19.00
N ASP A 141 -22.83 15.43 -18.59
CA ASP A 141 -21.93 14.41 -19.13
C ASP A 141 -22.32 13.04 -18.58
N LEU A 142 -22.61 12.10 -19.49
CA LEU A 142 -22.87 10.70 -19.17
C LEU A 142 -21.55 9.93 -19.26
N ASP A 143 -21.15 9.27 -18.17
CA ASP A 143 -19.97 8.40 -18.06
C ASP A 143 -20.45 6.93 -18.12
N ILE A 144 -19.92 6.14 -19.06
CA ILE A 144 -20.21 4.71 -19.28
C ILE A 144 -18.90 3.91 -19.22
#